data_AF-A0A2D2C1R2-F1
#
_entry.id   AF-A0A2D2C1R2-F1
#
_cell.length_a   1.000
_cell.length_b   1.000
_cell.length_c   1.000
_cell.angle_alpha   90.00
_cell.angle_beta   90.00
_cell.angle_gamma   90.00
#
_symmetry.space_group_name_H-M   'P 1'
#
loop_
_entity.id
_entity.type
_entity.pdbx_description
1 polymer ?
#
loop_
_entity_poly.entity_id
_entity_poly.type
_entity_poly.pdbx_seq_one_letter_code
_entity_poly.pdbx_strand_id
1 'polypeptide(L)' 'MPQYRITEGWSDPIALQARDMVQNQGAFLMEICPQDPGADPTSLRLPEVTGAVQVDAAMTVRARSLGGTCTLAVIRGF' A
#
# COMPACT_ATOMS: atom_id res chain seq x y z
N MET A 1 -2.98 -11.89 -8.56
CA MET A 1 -3.01 -10.63 -7.79
C MET A 1 -2.38 -10.90 -6.42
N PRO A 2 -1.12 -10.51 -6.17
CA PRO A 2 -0.52 -10.63 -4.85
C PRO A 2 -1.34 -9.89 -3.78
N GLN A 3 -1.46 -10.51 -2.61
CA GLN A 3 -2.12 -9.92 -1.45
C GLN A 3 -1.14 -9.90 -0.28
N TYR A 4 -1.10 -8.76 0.42
CA TYR A 4 -0.22 -8.53 1.55
C TYR A 4 -1.05 -8.28 2.80
N ARG A 5 -0.73 -9.01 3.86
CA ARG A 5 -1.29 -8.75 5.18
C ARG A 5 -0.57 -7.56 5.79
N ILE A 6 -1.29 -6.47 6.03
CA ILE A 6 -0.76 -5.23 6.57
C ILE A 6 -1.29 -5.04 7.99
N THR A 7 -0.40 -4.79 8.94
CA THR A 7 -0.74 -4.54 10.35
C THR A 7 -0.56 -3.05 10.67
N GLU A 8 -0.64 -2.69 11.94
CA GLU A 8 -0.38 -1.32 12.39
C GLU A 8 1.09 -0.89 12.24
N GLY A 9 2.00 -1.86 12.15
CA GLY A 9 3.40 -1.63 11.81
C GLY A 9 3.61 -1.50 10.30
N TRP A 10 4.69 -0.83 9.92
CA TRP A 10 5.13 -0.80 8.52
C TRP A 10 5.50 -2.20 8.03
N SER A 11 5.00 -2.56 6.86
CA SER A 11 5.29 -3.84 6.22
C SER A 11 6.75 -3.95 5.76
N ASP A 12 7.11 -5.17 5.37
CA ASP A 12 8.24 -5.39 4.48
C ASP A 12 8.07 -4.61 3.17
N PRO A 13 9.18 -4.30 2.46
CA PRO A 13 9.12 -3.60 1.19
C PRO A 13 8.31 -4.39 0.13
N ILE A 14 7.37 -3.71 -0.52
CA ILE A 14 6.50 -4.25 -1.56
C ILE A 14 6.94 -3.67 -2.90
N ALA A 15 7.44 -4.53 -3.79
CA ALA A 15 7.86 -4.13 -5.14
C ALA A 15 6.67 -4.01 -6.09
N LEU A 16 6.46 -2.80 -6.60
CA LEU A 16 5.43 -2.45 -7.57
C LEU A 16 6.07 -2.20 -8.94
N GLN A 17 5.35 -2.60 -9.98
CA GLN A 17 5.70 -2.31 -11.37
C GLN A 17 4.92 -1.09 -11.85
N ALA A 18 5.40 -0.46 -12.92
CA ALA A 18 4.64 0.58 -13.59
C ALA A 18 3.26 0.05 -13.98
N ARG A 19 2.23 0.87 -13.79
CA ARG A 19 0.80 0.58 -14.02
C ARG A 19 0.15 -0.36 -13.02
N ASP A 20 0.84 -0.87 -12.01
CA ASP A 20 0.21 -1.63 -10.95
C ASP A 20 -0.82 -0.77 -10.21
N MET A 21 -1.94 -1.37 -9.82
CA MET A 21 -2.91 -0.75 -8.93
C MET A 21 -2.82 -1.37 -7.54
N VAL A 22 -2.64 -0.51 -6.54
CA VAL A 22 -2.60 -0.87 -5.13
C VAL A 22 -3.96 -0.55 -4.54
N GLN A 23 -4.65 -1.57 -4.01
CA GLN A 23 -6.01 -1.45 -3.51
C GLN A 23 -6.08 -1.90 -2.05
N ASN A 24 -6.63 -1.03 -1.20
CA ASN A 24 -7.03 -1.37 0.15
C ASN A 24 -8.33 -2.19 0.10
N GLN A 25 -8.26 -3.45 0.55
CA GLN A 25 -9.42 -4.35 0.65
C GLN A 25 -9.87 -4.56 2.10
N GLY A 26 -9.38 -3.75 3.02
CA GLY A 26 -9.70 -3.82 4.44
C GLY A 26 -10.67 -2.74 4.91
N ALA A 27 -11.07 -2.86 6.19
CA ALA A 27 -12.01 -1.96 6.86
C ALA A 27 -11.33 -0.81 7.62
N PHE A 28 -10.03 -0.58 7.40
CA PHE A 28 -9.28 0.51 8.02
C PHE A 28 -8.54 1.31 6.96
N LEU A 29 -8.29 2.59 7.26
CA LEU A 29 -7.39 3.42 6.46
C LEU A 29 -6.03 2.77 6.33
N MET A 30 -5.48 2.82 5.12
CA MET A 30 -4.13 2.35 4.84
C MET A 30 -3.24 3.51 4.47
N GLU A 31 -2.03 3.52 5.01
CA GLU A 31 -1.01 4.51 4.69
C GLU A 31 0.10 3.81 3.91
N ILE A 32 0.46 4.39 2.77
CA ILE A 32 1.48 3.89 1.86
C ILE A 32 2.60 4.92 1.80
N CYS A 33 3.81 4.49 2.16
CA CYS A 33 5.01 5.29 2.02
C CYS A 33 5.83 4.76 0.83
N PRO A 34 6.18 5.62 -0.16
CA PRO A 34 7.00 5.24 -1.31
C PRO A 34 8.51 5.14 -0.99
N GLN A 35 8.90 5.44 0.24
CA GLN A 35 10.29 5.44 0.72
C GLN A 35 10.36 4.78 2.11
N ASP A 36 11.49 4.94 2.79
CA ASP A 36 11.61 4.56 4.19
C ASP A 36 10.83 5.58 5.07
N PRO A 37 9.82 5.14 5.83
CA PRO A 37 9.06 6.03 6.72
C PRO A 37 9.90 6.65 7.83
N GLY A 38 11.10 6.12 8.13
CA GLY A 38 12.06 6.74 9.03
C GLY A 38 12.85 7.90 8.40
N ALA A 39 12.95 7.93 7.07
CA ALA A 39 13.70 8.94 6.32
C ALA A 39 12.78 10.01 5.70
N ASP A 40 11.59 9.63 5.26
CA ASP A 40 10.59 10.53 4.67
C ASP A 40 9.19 10.16 5.18
N PRO A 41 8.51 11.05 5.94
CA PRO A 41 7.16 10.80 6.43
C PRO A 41 6.08 10.97 5.36
N THR A 42 6.44 11.40 4.14
CA THR A 42 5.49 11.59 3.04
C THR A 42 4.82 10.26 2.72
N SER A 43 3.49 10.27 2.82
CA SER A 43 2.69 9.06 2.63
C SER A 43 1.36 9.40 2.00
N LEU A 44 0.85 8.43 1.25
CA LEU A 44 -0.47 8.46 0.65
C LEU A 44 -1.43 7.65 1.52
N ARG A 45 -2.65 8.15 1.70
CA ARG A 45 -3.69 7.42 2.43
C ARG A 45 -4.71 6.85 1.46
N LEU A 46 -4.92 5.54 1.53
CA LEU A 46 -5.99 4.85 0.85
C LEU A 46 -7.19 4.69 1.81
N PRO A 47 -8.37 5.22 1.46
CA PRO A 47 -9.60 4.96 2.18
C PRO A 47 -9.87 3.46 2.37
N GLU A 48 -10.63 3.14 3.40
CA GLU A 48 -11.16 1.78 3.62
C GLU A 48 -12.08 1.33 2.48
N VAL A 49 -12.17 0.01 2.28
CA VAL A 49 -13.07 -0.71 1.35
C VAL A 49 -12.85 -0.45 -0.15
N THR A 50 -12.53 0.78 -0.56
CA THR A 50 -12.48 1.20 -1.97
C THR A 50 -11.23 1.98 -2.35
N GLY A 51 -10.38 2.35 -1.38
CA GLY A 51 -9.17 3.13 -1.67
C GLY A 51 -8.23 2.40 -2.61
N ALA A 52 -7.97 2.98 -3.78
CA ALA A 52 -7.03 2.44 -4.74
C ALA A 52 -6.20 3.55 -5.39
N VAL A 53 -4.96 3.22 -5.75
CA VAL A 53 -4.08 4.10 -6.50
C VAL A 53 -3.33 3.29 -7.55
N GLN A 54 -3.20 3.85 -8.76
CA GLN A 54 -2.32 3.29 -9.78
C GLN A 54 -0.95 3.96 -9.68
N VAL A 55 0.13 3.18 -9.76
CA VAL A 55 1.49 3.71 -9.80
C VAL A 55 1.95 3.89 -11.23
N ASP A 56 2.52 5.06 -11.54
CA ASP A 56 2.97 5.38 -12.91
C ASP A 56 4.31 4.73 -13.25
N ALA A 57 5.17 4.54 -12.25
CA ALA A 57 6.51 4.00 -12.40
C ALA A 57 6.77 2.86 -11.41
N ALA A 58 7.71 1.98 -11.76
CA ALA A 58 8.16 0.93 -10.85
C ALA A 58 8.78 1.56 -9.60
N MET A 59 8.35 1.09 -8.42
CA MET A 59 8.83 1.59 -7.14
C MET A 59 8.66 0.54 -6.05
N THR A 60 9.30 0.78 -4.91
CA THR A 60 9.11 -0.04 -3.72
C THR A 60 8.37 0.78 -2.69
N VAL A 61 7.30 0.23 -2.12
CA VAL A 61 6.50 0.90 -1.10
C VAL A 61 6.48 0.10 0.18
N ARG A 62 6.15 0.75 1.29
CA ARG A 62 5.77 0.11 2.55
C ARG A 62 4.38 0.56 2.92
N ALA A 63 3.60 -0.33 3.53
CA ALA A 63 2.24 -0.01 3.94
C ALA A 63 2.03 -0.29 5.43
N ARG A 64 1.16 0.49 6.06
CA ARG A 64 0.63 0.22 7.40
C ARG A 64 -0.87 0.51 7.46
N SER A 65 -1.57 -0.13 8.38
CA SER A 65 -2.99 0.05 8.61
C SER A 65 -3.23 0.90 9.87
N LEU A 66 -4.15 1.84 9.82
CA LEU A 66 -4.41 2.79 10.91
C LEU A 66 -5.62 2.38 11.76
N GLY A 67 -5.65 1.12 12.22
CA GLY A 67 -6.77 0.63 13.03
C GLY A 67 -6.87 -0.88 13.21
N GLY A 68 -5.92 -1.64 12.67
CA GLY A 68 -5.85 -3.08 12.88
C GLY A 68 -5.08 -3.80 11.79
N THR A 69 -5.52 -5.00 11.44
CA THR A 69 -4.97 -5.76 10.31
C THR A 69 -5.88 -5.62 9.09
N CYS A 70 -5.30 -5.28 7.94
CA CYS A 70 -5.97 -5.18 6.65
C CYS A 70 -5.24 -5.97 5.56
N THR A 71 -5.92 -6.14 4.43
CA THR A 71 -5.33 -6.74 3.23
C THR A 71 -5.10 -5.65 2.18
N LEU A 72 -3.86 -5.57 1.70
CA LEU A 72 -3.49 -4.78 0.55
C LEU A 72 -3.35 -5.68 -0.68
N ALA A 73 -4.11 -5.40 -1.73
CA ALA A 73 -4.02 -6.11 -3.00
C ALA A 73 -3.18 -5.32 -4.00
N VAL A 74 -2.34 -6.02 -4.76
CA VAL A 74 -1.63 -5.45 -5.91
C VAL A 74 -2.16 -6.10 -7.18
N ILE A 75 -2.87 -5.33 -7.99
CA ILE A 75 -3.40 -5.72 -9.29
C ILE A 75 -2.34 -5.32 -10.32
N ARG A 76 -1.78 -6.31 -11.02
CA ARG A 76 -0.70 -6.04 -11.98
C ARG A 76 -1.23 -5.27 -13.19
N GLY A 77 -0.54 -4.21 -13.56
CA GLY A 77 -0.80 -3.48 -14.81
C GLY A 77 -0.37 -4.31 -16.02
N PHE A 78 -1.07 -4.16 -17.14
CA PHE A 78 -0.71 -4.75 -18.43
C PHE A 78 0.08 -3.78 -19.31
#